data_AF-A0A971I1M9-F1
#
_entry.id   AF-A0A971I1M9-F1
#
_cell.length_a   1.000
_cell.length_b   1.000
_cell.length_c   1.000
_cell.angle_alpha   90.00
_cell.angle_beta   90.00
_cell.angle_gamma   90.00
#
_symmetry.space_group_name_H-M   'P 1'
#
loop_
_entity.id
_entity.type
_entity.pdbx_description
1 polymer ?
#
loop_
_entity_poly.entity_id
_entity_poly.type
_entity_poly.pdbx_seq_one_letter_code
_entity_poly.pdbx_strand_id
1 'polypeptide(L)'
;MLLDKFYNKYIIKGVLLAESPIHIGSGDESYDPTQIDNAVIRDVNGNPYIPGSSLKGVLRSYLETLLQSGIDEKYKACLVV
;
A
#
# COMPACT_ATOMS: atom_id res chain seq x y z
N MET A 1 -1.77 27.16 -10.38
CA MET A 1 -1.16 25.82 -10.54
C MET A 1 -0.62 25.41 -9.19
N LEU A 2 -0.87 24.18 -8.72
CA LEU A 2 -0.47 23.72 -7.38
C LEU A 2 0.93 23.06 -7.34
N LEU A 3 1.57 22.93 -8.51
CA LEU A 3 2.84 22.20 -8.72
C LEU A 3 3.75 22.92 -9.76
N ASP A 4 3.71 24.24 -9.80
CA ASP A 4 4.49 25.08 -10.73
C ASP A 4 5.96 25.25 -10.32
N LYS A 5 6.33 24.98 -9.06
CA LYS A 5 7.70 25.09 -8.59
C LYS A 5 8.15 23.86 -7.79
N PHE A 6 9.16 23.17 -8.31
CA PHE A 6 9.81 22.06 -7.63
C PHE A 6 10.90 22.59 -6.70
N TYR A 7 10.75 22.36 -5.40
CA TYR A 7 11.74 22.77 -4.39
C TYR A 7 12.75 21.65 -4.10
N ASN A 8 12.27 20.43 -3.86
CA ASN A 8 13.10 19.29 -3.50
C ASN A 8 12.34 17.96 -3.61
N LYS A 9 13.09 16.85 -3.55
CA LYS A 9 12.59 15.47 -3.46
C LYS A 9 13.30 14.74 -2.34
N TYR A 10 12.56 14.34 -1.32
CA TYR A 10 13.06 13.46 -0.29
C TYR A 10 12.96 12.00 -0.75
N ILE A 11 14.04 11.23 -0.55
CA ILE A 11 14.09 9.80 -0.87
C ILE A 11 14.33 9.05 0.44
N ILE A 12 13.31 8.31 0.87
CA ILE A 12 13.39 7.44 2.04
C ILE A 12 13.65 6.03 1.52
N LYS A 13 14.70 5.38 2.04
CA LYS A 13 15.07 4.00 1.70
C LYS A 13 15.09 3.18 2.98
N GLY A 14 14.68 1.92 2.86
CA GLY A 14 14.70 0.95 3.96
C GLY A 14 14.39 -0.44 3.44
N VAL A 15 14.53 -1.42 4.32
CA VAL A 15 14.16 -2.82 4.06
C VAL A 15 13.01 -3.17 4.99
N LEU A 16 11.95 -3.73 4.44
CA LEU A 16 10.85 -4.28 5.22
C LEU A 16 11.13 -5.75 5.48
N LEU A 17 11.21 -6.12 6.75
CA LEU A 17 11.28 -7.51 7.18
C LEU A 17 9.87 -7.95 7.60
N ALA A 18 9.39 -9.05 7.04
CA ALA A 18 8.15 -9.65 7.47
C ALA A 18 8.38 -10.39 8.80
N GLU A 19 7.91 -9.80 9.91
CA GLU A 19 7.98 -10.46 11.24
C GLU A 19 7.01 -11.66 11.33
N SER A 20 5.96 -11.65 10.51
CA SER A 20 5.01 -12.75 10.32
C SER A 20 4.76 -12.98 8.83
N PRO A 21 4.23 -14.15 8.42
CA PRO A 21 3.85 -14.39 7.04
C PRO A 21 2.85 -13.35 6.53
N ILE A 22 3.13 -12.74 5.38
CA ILE A 22 2.27 -11.76 4.72
C ILE A 22 1.74 -12.37 3.42
N HIS A 23 0.42 -12.24 3.20
CA HIS A 23 -0.23 -12.60 1.96
C HIS A 23 -0.73 -11.33 1.25
N ILE A 24 -0.36 -11.17 -0.02
CA ILE A 24 -0.89 -10.13 -0.91
C ILE A 24 -1.32 -10.82 -2.19
N GLY A 25 -2.63 -10.95 -2.38
CA GLY A 25 -3.22 -11.56 -3.56
C GLY A 25 -3.32 -10.59 -4.74
N SER A 26 -3.49 -11.15 -5.93
CA SER A 26 -4.02 -10.44 -7.10
C SER A 26 -5.49 -10.76 -7.24
N GLY A 27 -6.29 -9.82 -7.74
CA GLY A 27 -7.72 -10.03 -8.03
C GLY A 27 -7.99 -10.86 -9.29
N ASP A 28 -7.04 -11.69 -9.72
CA ASP A 28 -7.20 -12.55 -10.88
C ASP A 28 -8.19 -13.67 -10.52
N GLU A 29 -9.47 -13.38 -10.75
CA GLU A 29 -10.52 -14.37 -10.91
C GLU A 29 -10.33 -15.06 -12.26
N SER A 30 -9.21 -15.75 -12.45
CA SER A 30 -9.07 -16.65 -13.58
C SER A 30 -10.00 -17.84 -13.34
N TYR A 31 -11.05 -17.98 -14.14
CA TYR A 31 -11.96 -19.14 -14.19
C TYR A 31 -11.27 -20.44 -14.66
N ASP A 32 -9.96 -20.55 -14.45
CA ASP A 32 -9.17 -21.72 -14.80
C ASP A 32 -9.10 -22.66 -13.58
N PRO A 33 -9.74 -23.85 -13.65
CA PRO A 33 -9.78 -24.80 -12.53
C PRO A 33 -8.41 -25.41 -12.19
N THR A 34 -7.36 -25.08 -12.95
CA THR A 34 -5.98 -25.53 -12.70
C THR A 34 -5.12 -24.51 -11.94
N GLN A 35 -5.61 -23.28 -11.76
CA GLN A 35 -4.92 -22.24 -11.00
C GLN A 35 -5.05 -22.46 -9.50
N ILE A 36 -4.04 -22.01 -8.75
CA ILE A 36 -4.01 -22.12 -7.30
C ILE A 36 -4.93 -21.06 -6.70
N ASP A 37 -5.88 -21.47 -5.85
CA ASP A 37 -6.71 -20.54 -5.08
C ASP A 37 -5.83 -19.60 -4.23
N ASN A 38 -6.11 -18.30 -4.26
CA ASN A 38 -5.40 -17.25 -3.51
C ASN A 38 -3.88 -17.21 -3.77
N ALA A 39 -3.47 -17.10 -5.04
CA ALA A 39 -2.08 -16.91 -5.40
C ALA A 39 -1.52 -15.58 -4.84
N VAL A 40 -0.28 -15.62 -4.32
CA VAL A 40 0.48 -14.42 -3.96
C VAL A 40 0.96 -13.71 -5.23
N ILE A 41 0.84 -12.38 -5.26
CA ILE A 41 1.31 -11.57 -6.38
C ILE A 41 2.83 -11.68 -6.56
N ARG A 42 3.27 -11.85 -7.80
CA ARG A 42 4.68 -12.04 -8.18
C ARG A 42 5.13 -11.06 -9.25
N ASP A 43 6.41 -10.74 -9.26
CA ASP A 43 7.04 -9.95 -10.31
C ASP A 43 7.24 -10.79 -11.60
N VAL A 44 7.81 -10.16 -12.63
CA VAL A 44 8.12 -10.82 -13.92
C VAL A 44 9.11 -11.98 -13.80
N ASN A 45 9.85 -12.06 -12.69
CA ASN A 45 10.80 -13.12 -12.39
C ASN A 45 10.19 -14.21 -11.49
N GLY A 46 8.91 -14.10 -11.11
CA GLY A 46 8.23 -15.04 -10.25
C GLY A 46 8.45 -14.84 -8.75
N ASN A 47 9.10 -13.74 -8.33
CA ASN A 47 9.35 -13.46 -6.91
C ASN A 47 8.14 -12.75 -6.28
N PRO A 48 7.73 -13.12 -5.05
CA PRO A 48 6.72 -12.37 -4.33
C PRO A 48 7.22 -10.95 -4.03
N TYR A 49 6.34 -9.97 -4.15
CA TYR A 49 6.67 -8.58 -3.85
C TYR A 49 5.50 -7.84 -3.19
N ILE A 50 5.79 -6.70 -2.57
CA ILE A 50 4.78 -5.80 -2.03
C ILE A 50 4.51 -4.70 -3.08
N PRO A 51 3.31 -4.61 -3.68
CA PRO A 51 2.98 -3.55 -4.61
C PRO A 51 3.03 -2.18 -3.95
N GLY A 52 3.50 -1.17 -4.70
CA GLY A 52 3.55 0.22 -4.21
C GLY A 52 2.16 0.78 -3.89
N SER A 53 1.12 0.33 -4.61
CA SER A 53 -0.28 0.66 -4.32
C SER A 53 -0.74 0.09 -2.98
N SER A 54 -0.41 -1.18 -2.68
CA SER A 54 -0.72 -1.82 -1.41
C SER A 54 -0.04 -1.12 -0.24
N LEU A 55 1.26 -0.83 -0.36
CA LEU A 55 2.01 -0.12 0.69
C LEU A 55 1.44 1.29 0.93
N LYS A 56 1.18 2.05 -0.14
CA LYS A 56 0.54 3.37 -0.06
C LYS A 56 -0.84 3.27 0.62
N GLY A 57 -1.64 2.28 0.25
CA GLY A 57 -2.99 2.09 0.76
C GLY A 57 -3.02 1.81 2.27
N VAL A 58 -2.17 0.90 2.74
CA VAL A 58 -2.06 0.59 4.17
C VAL A 58 -1.64 1.81 4.98
N LEU A 59 -0.60 2.53 4.53
CA LEU A 59 -0.14 3.75 5.21
C LEU A 59 -1.22 4.83 5.25
N ARG A 60 -1.91 5.03 4.13
CA ARG A 60 -3.02 5.98 4.02
C ARG A 60 -4.13 5.63 5.01
N SER A 61 -4.64 4.41 4.94
CA SER A 61 -5.77 3.96 5.79
C SER A 61 -5.43 4.05 7.27
N TYR A 62 -4.22 3.61 7.65
CA TYR A 62 -3.73 3.72 9.03
C TYR A 62 -3.68 5.17 9.52
N LEU A 63 -3.12 6.08 8.71
CA LEU A 63 -3.07 7.50 9.05
C LEU A 63 -4.46 8.13 9.11
N GLU A 64 -5.37 7.78 8.20
CA GLU A 64 -6.76 8.25 8.25
C GLU A 64 -7.45 7.82 9.55
N THR A 65 -7.28 6.57 9.98
CA THR A 65 -7.81 6.09 11.27
C THR A 65 -7.24 6.86 12.45
N LEU A 66 -5.92 7.07 12.50
CA LEU A 66 -5.27 7.83 13.59
C LEU A 66 -5.72 9.29 13.66
N LEU A 67 -5.89 9.94 12.51
CA LEU A 67 -6.34 11.33 12.44
C LEU A 67 -7.83 11.46 12.81
N GLN A 68 -8.65 10.45 12.53
CA GLN A 68 -10.07 10.44 12.91
C GLN A 68 -10.28 10.14 14.39
N SER A 69 -9.34 9.48 15.08
CA SER A 69 -9.49 9.16 16.51
C SER A 69 -9.32 10.37 17.44
N GLY A 70 -9.08 11.58 16.91
CA GLY A 70 -9.03 12.82 17.69
C GLY A 70 -7.77 12.99 18.54
N ILE A 71 -6.69 12.29 18.22
CA ILE A 71 -5.41 12.38 18.96
C ILE A 71 -4.79 13.79 18.85
N ASP A 72 -5.05 14.51 17.76
CA ASP A 72 -4.61 15.90 17.57
C ASP A 72 -5.72 16.71 16.90
N GLU A 73 -6.32 17.65 17.64
CA GLU A 73 -7.42 18.52 17.14
C GLU A 73 -7.01 19.39 15.94
N LYS A 74 -5.70 19.60 15.75
CA LYS A 74 -5.15 20.40 14.66
C LYS A 74 -5.23 19.70 13.31
N TYR A 75 -5.25 18.38 13.29
CA TYR A 75 -5.20 17.60 12.05
C TYR A 75 -6.47 16.76 11.87
N LYS A 76 -7.18 16.98 10.76
CA LYS A 76 -8.33 16.17 10.37
C LYS A 76 -8.02 15.44 9.07
N ALA A 77 -8.36 14.15 9.01
CA ALA A 77 -8.31 13.41 7.76
C ALA A 77 -9.33 14.01 6.78
N CYS A 78 -8.91 14.29 5.55
CA CYS A 78 -9.84 14.52 4.45
C CYS A 78 -10.33 13.13 4.00
N LEU A 79 -11.58 12.79 4.31
CA LEU A 79 -12.23 11.59 3.79
C LEU A 79 -12.35 11.75 2.26
N VAL A 80 -11.38 11.22 1.52
CA VAL A 80 -11.53 11.02 0.09
C VAL A 80 -12.16 9.65 -0.07
N VAL A 81 -13.48 9.61 0.01
CA VAL A 81 -14.29 8.45 -0.39
C VAL A 81 -14.29 8.38 -1.91
#